data_AF-A0A2X2SXK2-F1
#
_entry.id   AF-A0A2X2SXK2-F1
#
_cell.length_a   1.000
_cell.length_b   1.000
_cell.length_c   1.000
_cell.angle_alpha   90.00
_cell.angle_beta   90.00
_cell.angle_gamma   90.00
#
_symmetry.space_group_name_H-M   'P 1'
#
loop_
_entity.id
_entity.type
_entity.pdbx_description
1 polymer ?
#
loop_
_entity_poly.entity_id
_entity_poly.type
_entity_poly.pdbx_seq_one_letter_code
_entity_poly.pdbx_strand_id
1 'polypeptide(L)' 'MAIGAAASSKGRQVVAMCGDGGLSMLLGDLATLMQYQYPVKIFVFNNRSLAMVKLEMEVSGYLDWQTNMVNPPFDNSPT' A
#
# COMPACT_ATOMS: atom_id res chain seq x y z
N MET A 1 4.72 -8.95 3.84
CA MET A 1 4.03 -10.26 3.97
C MET A 1 3.78 -10.97 2.64
N ALA A 2 3.18 -10.32 1.64
CA ALA A 2 2.84 -10.96 0.36
C ALA A 2 4.04 -11.57 -0.40
N ILE A 3 5.21 -10.93 -0.35
CA ILE A 3 6.47 -11.47 -0.93
C ILE A 3 6.81 -12.84 -0.33
N GLY A 4 6.78 -12.98 1.00
CA GLY A 4 7.04 -14.25 1.66
C GLY A 4 6.01 -15.33 1.33
N ALA A 5 4.74 -14.95 1.20
CA ALA A 5 3.68 -15.88 0.76
C ALA A 5 3.90 -16.38 -0.68
N ALA A 6 4.30 -15.50 -1.59
CA ALA A 6 4.61 -15.86 -2.97
C ALA A 6 5.87 -16.73 -3.07
N ALA A 7 6.88 -16.46 -2.22
CA ALA A 7 8.10 -17.25 -2.15
C ALA A 7 7.86 -18.67 -1.62
N SER A 8 7.00 -18.84 -0.62
CA SER A 8 6.75 -20.13 0.02
C SER A 8 5.75 -21.02 -0.75
N SER A 9 4.79 -20.41 -1.46
CA SER A 9 3.70 -21.11 -2.14
C SER A 9 3.72 -20.86 -3.64
N LYS A 10 4.78 -21.32 -4.31
CA LYS A 10 4.94 -21.18 -5.77
C LYS A 10 3.73 -21.75 -6.52
N GLY A 11 3.15 -20.94 -7.40
CA GLY A 11 1.98 -21.31 -8.21
C GLY A 11 0.61 -20.98 -7.60
N ARG A 12 0.54 -20.54 -6.33
CA ARG A 12 -0.71 -20.00 -5.77
C ARG A 12 -0.81 -18.51 -6.01
N GLN A 13 -2.03 -18.04 -6.30
CA GLN A 13 -2.29 -16.62 -6.41
C GLN A 13 -2.17 -15.95 -5.05
N VAL A 14 -1.42 -14.86 -4.99
CA VAL A 14 -1.28 -14.01 -3.81
C VAL A 14 -1.82 -12.63 -4.17
N VAL A 15 -2.74 -12.13 -3.34
CA VAL A 15 -3.33 -10.80 -3.47
C VAL A 15 -2.95 -9.98 -2.23
N ALA A 16 -2.33 -8.82 -2.45
CA ALA A 16 -2.02 -7.86 -1.41
C ALA A 16 -3.02 -6.71 -1.47
N MET A 17 -3.72 -6.47 -0.37
CA MET A 17 -4.63 -5.33 -0.19
C MET A 17 -3.90 -4.31 0.67
N CYS A 18 -3.49 -3.19 0.08
CA CYS A 18 -2.62 -2.20 0.70
C CYS A 18 -3.33 -0.85 0.79
N GLY A 19 -3.22 -0.16 1.92
CA GLY A 19 -3.41 1.29 1.94
C GLY A 19 -2.24 1.96 1.22
N ASP A 20 -2.47 3.12 0.61
CA ASP A 20 -1.43 3.97 0.04
C ASP A 20 -0.34 4.33 1.05
N GLY A 21 -0.70 4.61 2.31
CA GLY A 21 0.27 4.92 3.37
C GLY A 21 1.19 3.74 3.67
N GLY A 22 0.61 2.55 3.87
CA GLY A 22 1.36 1.32 4.15
C GLY A 22 2.23 0.87 2.97
N LEU A 23 1.75 1.05 1.74
CA LEU A 23 2.54 0.77 0.54
C LEU A 23 3.73 1.74 0.44
N SER A 24 3.51 3.04 0.70
CA SER A 24 4.54 4.07 0.60
C SER A 24 5.68 3.88 1.61
N MET A 25 5.39 3.32 2.78
CA MET A 25 6.40 3.00 3.80
C MET A 25 7.48 2.02 3.32
N LEU A 26 7.13 1.12 2.39
CA LEU A 26 8.01 0.04 1.91
C LEU A 26 7.98 -0.08 0.38
N LEU A 27 7.83 1.04 -0.33
CA LEU A 27 7.66 1.03 -1.79
C LEU A 27 8.85 0.38 -2.52
N GLY A 28 10.04 0.42 -1.94
CA GLY A 28 11.24 -0.23 -2.46
C GLY A 28 11.12 -1.76 -2.61
N ASP A 29 10.28 -2.42 -1.82
CA ASP A 29 10.10 -3.88 -1.88
C ASP A 29 9.41 -4.35 -3.18
N LEU A 30 8.82 -3.44 -3.95
CA LEU A 30 8.32 -3.75 -5.30
C LEU A 30 9.45 -4.22 -6.22
N ALA A 31 10.68 -3.75 -6.02
CA ALA A 31 11.85 -4.23 -6.76
C ALA A 31 12.10 -5.73 -6.50
N THR A 32 11.84 -6.22 -5.29
CA THR A 32 11.96 -7.65 -4.96
C THR A 32 10.95 -8.49 -5.74
N LEU A 33 9.70 -8.02 -5.88
CA LEU A 33 8.70 -8.71 -6.70
C LEU A 33 9.15 -8.84 -8.15
N MET A 34 9.74 -7.77 -8.71
CA MET A 34 10.28 -7.76 -10.07
C MET A 34 11.52 -8.66 -10.19
N GLN A 35 12.47 -8.59 -9.25
CA GLN A 35 13.70 -9.36 -9.31
C GLN A 35 13.45 -10.87 -9.28
N TYR A 36 12.51 -11.32 -8.45
CA TYR A 36 12.18 -12.75 -8.30
C TYR A 36 10.99 -13.19 -9.15
N GLN A 37 10.43 -12.30 -9.97
CA GLN A 37 9.28 -12.58 -10.84
C GLN A 37 8.09 -13.17 -10.06
N TYR A 38 7.81 -12.65 -8.87
CA TYR A 38 6.69 -13.10 -8.04
C TYR A 38 5.39 -12.44 -8.50
N PRO A 39 4.38 -13.21 -8.98
CA PRO A 39 3.16 -12.66 -9.58
C PRO A 39 2.14 -12.24 -8.51
N VAL A 40 2.52 -11.33 -7.61
CA VAL A 40 1.63 -10.78 -6.58
C VAL A 40 0.74 -9.70 -7.20
N LYS A 41 -0.57 -9.82 -7.01
CA LYS A 41 -1.53 -8.77 -7.39
C LYS A 41 -1.67 -7.76 -6.26
N ILE A 42 -1.40 -6.50 -6.51
CA ILE A 42 -1.47 -5.44 -5.51
C ILE A 42 -2.68 -4.56 -5.80
N PHE A 43 -3.55 -4.41 -4.81
CA PHE A 43 -4.67 -3.46 -4.82
C PHE A 43 -4.37 -2.35 -3.83
N VAL A 44 -4.34 -1.11 -4.32
CA VAL A 44 -4.03 0.06 -3.51
C VAL A 44 -5.31 0.84 -3.21
N PHE A 45 -5.64 0.97 -1.93
CA PHE A 45 -6.65 1.93 -1.47
C PHE A 45 -6.01 3.31 -1.40
N ASN A 46 -6.17 4.07 -2.48
CA ASN A 46 -5.58 5.41 -2.64
C ASN A 46 -6.57 6.49 -2.19
N ASN A 47 -6.69 6.68 -0.88
CA ASN A 47 -7.53 7.72 -0.28
C ASN A 47 -6.73 8.97 0.14
N ARG A 48 -5.42 9.01 -0.14
CA ARG A 48 -4.51 10.13 0.14
C ARG A 48 -4.50 10.55 1.61
N SER A 49 -4.72 9.59 2.52
CA SER A 49 -4.77 9.88 3.94
C SER A 49 -4.39 8.69 4.81
N LEU A 50 -3.75 8.96 5.95
CA LEU A 50 -3.65 8.03 7.07
C LEU A 50 -5.00 7.94 7.79
N ALA A 51 -6.00 7.35 7.12
CA ALA A 51 -7.41 7.45 7.49
C ALA A 51 -7.75 6.98 8.92
N MET A 52 -7.04 5.98 9.44
CA MET A 52 -7.24 5.54 10.83
C MET A 52 -6.76 6.61 11.83
N VAL A 53 -5.59 7.18 11.59
CA VAL A 53 -5.04 8.26 12.43
C VAL A 53 -5.95 9.47 12.37
N LYS A 54 -6.43 9.83 11.18
CA LYS A 54 -7.41 10.90 10.98
C LYS A 54 -8.68 10.66 11.79
N LEU A 55 -9.25 9.45 11.71
CA LEU A 55 -10.45 9.08 12.46
C LEU A 55 -10.22 9.18 13.98
N GLU A 56 -9.09 8.70 14.48
CA GLU A 56 -8.75 8.78 15.91
C GLU A 56 -8.65 10.24 16.39
N MET A 57 -8.09 11.14 15.57
CA MET A 57 -8.04 12.57 15.85
C MET A 57 -9.44 13.19 15.89
N GLU A 58 -10.27 12.92 14.87
CA GLU A 58 -11.65 13.42 14.79
C GLU A 58 -12.50 12.96 15.98
N VAL A 59 -12.42 11.68 16.35
CA VAL A 59 -13.13 11.11 17.50
C VAL A 59 -12.66 11.72 18.82
N SER A 60 -11.38 12.08 18.91
CA SER A 60 -10.81 12.76 20.09
C SER A 60 -11.08 14.27 20.13
N GLY A 61 -11.77 14.81 19.12
CA GLY A 61 -12.07 16.24 19.02
C GLY A 61 -10.89 17.10 18.52
N TYR A 62 -9.83 16.48 18.01
CA TYR A 62 -8.72 17.20 17.37
C TYR A 62 -9.05 17.53 15.91
N LEU A 63 -8.49 18.64 15.43
CA LEU A 63 -8.45 18.93 14.00
C LEU A 63 -7.49 17.96 13.31
N ASP A 64 -7.82 17.57 12.08
CA ASP A 64 -6.92 16.81 11.20
C ASP A 64 -5.58 17.55 11.06
N TRP A 65 -4.50 16.86 11.41
CA TRP A 65 -3.14 17.37 11.28
C TRP A 65 -2.19 16.26 10.83
N GLN A 66 -1.41 16.52 9.77
CA GLN A 66 -0.40 15.61 9.21
C GLN A 66 -0.90 14.22 8.78
N THR A 67 -2.19 14.07 8.49
CA THR A 67 -2.72 12.80 7.95
C THR A 67 -2.87 12.80 6.43
N ASN A 68 -2.79 13.96 5.77
CA ASN A 68 -2.90 14.09 4.32
C ASN A 68 -1.61 13.63 3.60
N MET A 69 -1.77 12.98 2.45
CA MET A 69 -0.66 12.42 1.68
C MET A 69 -0.62 12.90 0.24
N VAL A 70 0.61 13.14 -0.26
CA VAL A 70 0.88 13.36 -1.68
C VAL A 70 1.48 12.09 -2.26
N ASN A 71 0.71 11.39 -3.07
CA ASN A 71 1.08 10.09 -3.62
C ASN A 71 1.67 10.21 -5.03
N PRO A 72 2.64 9.35 -5.39
CA PRO A 72 2.99 9.12 -6.78
C PRO A 72 1.81 8.44 -7.52
N PRO A 73 1.81 8.44 -8.87
CA PRO A 73 0.90 7.58 -9.62
C PRO A 73 1.19 6.11 -9.28
N PHE A 74 0.18 5.40 -8.78
CA PHE A 74 0.26 3.96 -8.48
C PHE A 74 -0.23 3.08 -9.62
N ASP A 75 -0.80 3.68 -10.66
CA ASP A 75 -1.26 3.01 -11.86
C ASP A 75 -0.50 3.50 -13.08
N ASN A 76 -0.74 2.83 -14.21
CA ASN A 76 -0.22 3.22 -15.51
C ASN A 76 -1.18 4.21 -16.20
N SER A 77 -2.02 4.93 -15.46
CA SER A 77 -2.93 5.89 -16.07
C SER A 77 -2.11 7.08 -16.59
N PRO A 78 -2.36 7.53 -17.83
CA PRO A 78 -1.71 8.72 -18.36
C PRO A 78 -2.36 9.95 -17.71
N THR A 79 -1.86 10.36 -16.54
CA THR A 79 -2.04 11.69 -15.97
C THR A 79 -0.69 12.39 -15.85
#